data_AF-A0A849BIE0-F1
#
_entry.id   AF-A0A849BIE0-F1
#
_cell.length_a   1.000
_cell.length_b   1.000
_cell.length_c   1.000
_cell.angle_alpha   90.00
_cell.angle_beta   90.00
_cell.angle_gamma   90.00
#
_symmetry.space_group_name_H-M   'P 1'
#
loop_
_entity.id
_entity.type
_entity.pdbx_description
1 polymer ?
#
loop_
_entity_poly.entity_id
_entity_poly.type
_entity_poly.pdbx_seq_one_letter_code
_entity_poly.pdbx_strand_id
1 'polypeptide(L)'
;MRITQELAADLRYLSAELQWEEADKAEVRQAIRENPEFFEHFWTVFAQAHRLGYRFHAENGFQKLDDFCAKNGLPDPYGREFTGAELDALERKA
;
A
#
# COMPACT_ATOMS: atom_id res chain seq x y z
N MET A 1 -7.82 5.93 19.36
CA MET A 1 -7.78 6.07 17.90
C MET A 1 -8.88 5.20 17.30
N ARG A 2 -9.77 5.76 16.49
CA ARG A 2 -10.81 4.99 15.80
C ARG A 2 -10.37 4.86 14.34
N ILE A 3 -10.04 3.65 13.92
CA ILE A 3 -9.84 3.34 12.50
C ILE A 3 -11.16 3.52 11.74
N THR A 4 -11.09 3.96 10.49
CA THR A 4 -12.27 4.05 9.63
C THR A 4 -12.85 2.66 9.37
N GLN A 5 -14.15 2.60 9.02
CA GLN A 5 -14.77 1.32 8.67
C GLN A 5 -14.15 0.71 7.42
N GLU A 6 -13.73 1.56 6.47
CA GLU A 6 -13.08 1.16 5.22
C GLU A 6 -11.72 0.51 5.50
N LEU A 7 -10.87 1.16 6.30
CA LEU A 7 -9.59 0.58 6.69
C LEU A 7 -9.76 -0.73 7.47
N ALA A 8 -10.77 -0.81 8.34
CA ALA A 8 -11.06 -2.05 9.06
C ALA A 8 -11.46 -3.19 8.10
N ALA A 9 -12.13 -2.89 6.99
CA ALA A 9 -12.47 -3.87 5.96
C ALA A 9 -11.24 -4.27 5.12
N ASP A 10 -10.40 -3.30 4.74
CA ASP A 10 -9.14 -3.52 4.02
C ASP A 10 -8.19 -4.42 4.82
N LEU A 11 -8.01 -4.15 6.11
CA LEU A 11 -7.15 -4.97 6.98
C LEU A 11 -7.70 -6.37 7.18
N ARG A 12 -9.03 -6.55 7.28
CA ARG A 12 -9.64 -7.89 7.34
C ARG A 12 -9.37 -8.67 6.06
N TYR A 13 -9.57 -8.04 4.91
CA TYR A 13 -9.28 -8.62 3.61
C TYR A 13 -7.82 -9.07 3.52
N LEU A 14 -6.87 -8.16 3.79
CA LEU A 14 -5.44 -8.47 3.74
C LEU A 14 -5.05 -9.57 4.72
N SER A 15 -5.58 -9.54 5.95
CA SER A 15 -5.28 -10.56 6.96
C SER A 15 -5.73 -11.96 6.55
N ALA A 16 -6.83 -12.07 5.78
CA ALA A 16 -7.32 -13.35 5.27
C ALA A 16 -6.50 -13.83 4.07
N GLU A 17 -6.22 -12.96 3.11
CA GLU A 17 -5.48 -13.29 1.89
C GLU A 17 -4.02 -13.63 2.17
N LEU A 18 -3.38 -12.91 3.10
CA LEU A 18 -1.97 -13.09 3.48
C LEU A 18 -1.80 -14.00 4.70
N GLN A 19 -2.91 -14.58 5.20
CA GLN A 19 -2.92 -15.52 6.32
C GLN A 19 -2.20 -15.00 7.57
N TRP A 20 -2.43 -13.73 7.92
CA TRP A 20 -1.79 -13.10 9.07
C TRP A 20 -2.10 -13.81 10.39
N GLU A 21 -1.06 -14.08 11.15
CA GLU A 21 -1.17 -14.56 12.52
C GLU A 21 -1.51 -13.41 13.48
N GLU A 22 -1.79 -13.74 14.73
CA GLU A 22 -2.08 -12.72 15.74
C GLU A 22 -0.89 -11.77 15.99
N ALA A 23 0.34 -12.25 15.81
CA ALA A 23 1.55 -11.42 15.89
C ALA A 23 1.56 -10.35 14.79
N ASP A 24 1.33 -10.72 13.52
CA ASP A 24 1.28 -9.78 12.40
C ASP A 24 0.18 -8.72 12.61
N LYS A 25 -1.00 -9.16 13.06
CA LYS A 25 -2.11 -8.24 13.37
C LYS A 25 -1.74 -7.27 14.49
N ALA A 26 -0.97 -7.71 15.48
CA ALA A 26 -0.52 -6.84 16.56
C ALA A 26 0.50 -5.80 16.07
N GLU A 27 1.45 -6.21 15.22
CA GLU A 27 2.42 -5.31 14.59
C GLU A 27 1.74 -4.26 13.72
N VAL A 28 0.80 -4.66 12.86
CA VAL A 28 0.04 -3.73 12.01
C VAL A 28 -0.73 -2.73 12.86
N ARG A 29 -1.40 -3.18 13.94
CA ARG A 29 -2.10 -2.27 14.87
C ARG A 29 -1.14 -1.32 15.57
N GLN A 30 0.05 -1.77 15.91
CA GLN A 30 1.06 -0.93 16.54
C GLN A 30 1.61 0.13 15.58
N ALA A 31 1.94 -0.27 14.34
CA ALA A 31 2.36 0.63 13.29
C ALA A 31 1.34 1.75 13.04
N ILE A 32 0.06 1.40 12.89
CA ILE A 32 -1.03 2.38 12.69
C ILE A 32 -1.15 3.33 13.91
N ARG A 33 -0.87 2.88 15.14
CA ARG A 33 -0.87 3.78 16.31
C ARG A 33 0.31 4.75 16.32
N GLU A 34 1.47 4.32 15.83
CA GLU A 34 2.69 5.13 15.81
C GLU A 34 2.64 6.19 14.72
N ASN A 35 2.09 5.86 13.55
CA ASN A 35 1.93 6.79 12.44
C ASN A 35 0.61 6.54 11.68
N PRO A 36 -0.53 7.02 12.21
CA PRO A 36 -1.84 6.73 11.64
C PRO A 36 -1.95 7.22 10.20
N GLU A 37 -1.68 8.48 9.90
CA GLU A 37 -1.88 9.03 8.55
C GLU A 37 -1.13 8.23 7.47
N PHE A 38 0.14 7.91 7.72
CA PHE A 38 0.94 7.12 6.79
C PHE A 38 0.41 5.70 6.63
N PHE A 39 0.18 4.99 7.74
CA PHE A 39 -0.20 3.58 7.67
C PHE A 39 -1.64 3.37 7.23
N GLU A 40 -2.57 4.27 7.57
CA GLU A 40 -3.94 4.23 7.03
C GLU A 40 -3.91 4.36 5.51
N HIS A 41 -3.16 5.33 4.97
CA HIS A 41 -2.98 5.48 3.52
C HIS A 41 -2.31 4.26 2.89
N PHE A 42 -1.18 3.81 3.44
CA PHE A 42 -0.42 2.68 2.94
C PHE A 42 -1.29 1.41 2.85
N TRP A 43 -2.00 1.06 3.93
CA TRP A 43 -2.80 -0.16 3.98
C TRP A 43 -4.00 -0.12 3.03
N THR A 44 -4.63 1.04 2.87
CA THR A 44 -5.72 1.22 1.90
C THR A 44 -5.22 1.08 0.46
N VAL A 45 -4.11 1.73 0.09
CA VAL A 45 -3.52 1.59 -1.24
C VAL A 45 -3.06 0.15 -1.49
N PHE A 46 -2.42 -0.48 -0.50
CA PHE A 46 -1.97 -1.86 -0.61
C PHE A 46 -3.12 -2.84 -0.80
N ALA A 47 -4.24 -2.67 -0.07
CA ALA A 47 -5.44 -3.48 -0.28
C ALA A 47 -6.02 -3.31 -1.68
N GLN A 48 -6.04 -2.09 -2.22
CA GLN A 48 -6.48 -1.83 -3.60
C GLN A 48 -5.55 -2.50 -4.62
N ALA A 49 -4.23 -2.36 -4.46
CA ALA A 49 -3.24 -3.01 -5.31
C ALA A 49 -3.40 -4.55 -5.27
N HIS A 50 -3.59 -5.13 -4.09
CA HIS A 50 -3.78 -6.57 -3.93
C HIS A 50 -5.08 -7.05 -4.61
N ARG A 51 -6.17 -6.29 -4.54
CA ARG A 51 -7.42 -6.59 -5.27
C ARG A 51 -7.25 -6.52 -6.79
N LEU A 52 -6.36 -5.65 -7.28
CA LEU A 52 -6.00 -5.55 -8.71
C LEU A 52 -5.00 -6.63 -9.16
N GLY A 53 -4.64 -7.56 -8.28
CA GLY A 53 -3.76 -8.68 -8.62
C GLY A 53 -2.29 -8.43 -8.29
N TYR A 54 -1.95 -7.35 -7.59
CA TYR A 54 -0.59 -7.21 -7.04
C TYR A 54 -0.32 -8.37 -6.10
N ARG A 55 0.77 -9.09 -6.35
CA ARG A 55 1.27 -10.15 -5.48
C ARG A 55 2.75 -9.92 -5.29
N PHE A 56 3.16 -9.79 -4.03
CA PHE A 56 4.57 -9.68 -3.67
C PHE A 56 5.22 -11.06 -3.81
N HIS A 57 5.66 -11.41 -5.01
CA HIS A 57 6.39 -12.64 -5.29
C HIS A 57 7.83 -12.33 -5.69
N ALA A 58 8.77 -13.06 -5.10
CA ALA A 58 10.19 -12.99 -5.45
C ALA A 58 10.46 -13.42 -6.92
N GLU A 59 9.61 -14.28 -7.49
CA GLU A 59 9.85 -14.92 -8.80
C GLU A 59 9.53 -14.04 -10.03
N ASN A 60 8.59 -13.10 -9.95
CA ASN A 60 8.19 -12.30 -11.11
C ASN A 60 9.00 -11.00 -11.30
N GLY A 61 10.20 -10.96 -10.72
CA GLY A 61 11.11 -9.82 -10.85
C GLY A 61 10.58 -8.59 -10.12
N PHE A 62 10.61 -8.62 -8.78
CA PHE A 62 10.55 -7.46 -7.89
C PHE A 62 9.71 -6.26 -8.41
N GLN A 63 8.47 -6.47 -8.87
CA GLN A 63 7.63 -5.32 -9.18
C GLN A 63 7.36 -4.60 -7.87
N LYS A 64 7.91 -3.39 -7.75
CA LYS A 64 7.70 -2.56 -6.58
C LYS A 64 6.24 -2.10 -6.55
N LEU A 65 5.71 -1.93 -5.34
CA LEU A 65 4.32 -1.57 -5.12
C LEU A 65 3.99 -0.19 -5.74
N ASP A 66 4.91 0.77 -5.65
CA ASP A 66 4.81 2.09 -6.28
C ASP A 66 4.69 1.99 -7.81
N ASP A 67 5.54 1.18 -8.45
CA ASP A 67 5.48 0.94 -9.90
C ASP A 67 4.16 0.26 -10.31
N PHE A 68 3.65 -0.67 -9.51
CA PHE A 68 2.34 -1.29 -9.76
C PHE A 68 1.21 -0.27 -9.61
N CYS A 69 1.24 0.53 -8.55
CA CYS A 69 0.24 1.56 -8.31
C CYS A 69 0.20 2.57 -9.45
N ALA A 70 1.36 3.10 -9.87
CA ALA A 70 1.46 4.05 -10.97
C ALA A 70 0.88 3.51 -12.29
N LYS A 71 1.18 2.23 -12.63
CA LYS A 71 0.66 1.59 -13.84
C LYS A 71 -0.85 1.34 -13.82
N ASN A 72 -1.43 1.20 -12.64
CA ASN A 72 -2.85 0.87 -12.46
C ASN A 72 -3.69 2.08 -12.00
N GLY A 73 -3.12 3.28 -12.01
CA GLY A 73 -3.82 4.51 -11.62
C GLY A 73 -4.16 4.58 -10.12
N LEU A 74 -3.42 3.86 -9.28
CA LEU A 74 -3.54 3.94 -7.83
C LEU A 74 -2.62 5.05 -7.27
N PRO A 75 -2.96 5.64 -6.11
CA PRO A 75 -2.07 6.55 -5.40
C PRO A 75 -0.73 5.91 -5.03
N ASP A 76 0.32 6.72 -4.83
CA ASP A 76 1.61 6.24 -4.30
C ASP A 76 1.39 5.71 -2.87
N PRO A 77 1.66 4.42 -2.58
CA PRO A 77 1.44 3.81 -1.26
C PRO A 77 2.26 4.46 -0.13
N TYR A 78 3.37 5.12 -0.44
CA TYR A 78 4.26 5.74 0.54
C TYR A 78 3.99 7.23 0.74
N GLY A 79 2.98 7.78 0.05
CA GLY A 79 2.61 9.18 0.16
C GLY A 79 3.72 10.15 -0.27
N ARG A 80 4.62 9.74 -1.19
CA ARG A 80 5.60 10.67 -1.74
C ARG A 80 4.87 11.74 -2.53
N GLU A 81 5.08 12.99 -2.14
CA GLU A 81 4.91 14.10 -3.06
C GLU A 81 6.04 13.97 -4.10
N PHE A 82 5.70 13.64 -5.34
CA PHE A 82 6.68 13.70 -6.42
C PHE A 82 7.25 15.12 -6.46
N THR A 83 8.57 15.24 -6.40
CA THR A 83 9.21 16.54 -6.59
C THR A 83 8.98 16.97 -8.05
N GLY A 84 8.91 18.28 -8.31
CA GLY A 84 8.73 18.79 -9.68
C GLY A 84 9.77 18.24 -10.67
N ALA A 85 10.98 17.94 -10.19
CA ALA A 85 12.05 17.33 -10.99
C ALA A 85 11.76 15.86 -11.39
N GLU A 86 11.03 15.10 -10.57
CA GLU A 86 10.63 13.72 -10.86
C GLU A 86 9.48 13.67 -11.87
N LEU A 87 8.55 14.63 -11.78
CA LEU A 87 7.50 14.83 -12.79
C LEU A 87 8.11 15.20 -14.15
N ASP A 88 9.06 16.14 -14.16
CA ASP A 88 9.80 16.55 -15.37
C ASP A 88 10.62 15.41 -16.00
N ALA A 89 11.03 14.41 -15.21
CA ALA A 89 11.77 13.26 -15.70
C ALA A 89 10.87 12.18 -16.32
N LEU A 90 9.62 12.07 -15.86
CA LEU A 90 8.60 11.17 -16.39
C LEU A 90 8.03 11.69 -17.72
N GLU A 91 7.77 13.00 -17.83
CA GLU A 91 7.26 13.60 -19.09
C GLU A 91 8.27 13.51 -20.24
N ARG A 92 9.58 13.51 -19.95
CA ARG A 92 10.63 13.36 -20.98
C ARG A 92 10.81 11.93 -21.49
N LYS A 93 10.13 10.94 -20.90
CA LYS A 93 10.20 9.53 -21.30
C LYS A 93 8.91 9.01 -21.97
N ALA A 94 7.89 9.85 -22.14
CA ALA A 94 6.71 9.60 -22.96
C ALA A 94 6.91 10.15 -24.38
#